data_AF-A0AAV3SKG2-F1
#
_entry.id   AF-A0AAV3SKG2-F1
#
_cell.length_a   1.000
_cell.length_b   1.000
_cell.length_c   1.000
_cell.angle_alpha   90.00
_cell.angle_beta   90.00
_cell.angle_gamma   90.00
#
_symmetry.space_group_name_H-M   'P 1'
#
loop_
_entity.id
_entity.type
_entity.pdbx_description
1 polymer ?
#
loop_
_entity_poly.entity_id
_entity_poly.type
_entity_poly.pdbx_seq_one_letter_code
_entity_poly.pdbx_strand_id
1 'polypeptide(L)'
;MTDDDLQDFLILRELDGTITREELDEAATQSGTALEELRGEDVGIRWVDSEVLTDDEGRVAGTFCHYQAEDENAVREHADRANLPATKITHRGEPLGGE
;
A
#
# COMPACT_ATOMS: atom_id res chain seq x y z
N MET A 1 -11.31 16.41 -5.89
CA MET A 1 -12.41 15.64 -5.25
C MET A 1 -12.34 15.85 -3.74
N THR A 2 -13.46 15.77 -3.00
CA THR A 2 -13.46 15.85 -1.53
C THR A 2 -13.08 14.47 -0.96
N ASP A 3 -12.28 14.44 0.11
CA ASP A 3 -11.79 13.23 0.83
C ASP A 3 -12.92 12.25 1.23
N ASP A 4 -14.18 12.70 1.19
CA ASP A 4 -15.41 11.98 1.55
C ASP A 4 -15.83 10.85 0.57
N ASP A 5 -15.31 10.83 -0.66
CA ASP A 5 -15.64 9.78 -1.67
C ASP A 5 -14.55 8.68 -1.76
N LEU A 6 -13.48 8.77 -0.96
CA LEU A 6 -12.40 7.79 -1.01
C LEU A 6 -12.79 6.52 -0.25
N GLN A 7 -12.55 5.38 -0.88
CA GLN A 7 -12.77 4.05 -0.32
C GLN A 7 -11.49 3.52 0.31
N ASP A 8 -11.62 2.84 1.44
CA ASP A 8 -10.51 2.19 2.12
C ASP A 8 -10.15 0.86 1.44
N PHE A 9 -8.88 0.74 1.03
CA PHE A 9 -8.28 -0.44 0.43
C PHE A 9 -7.14 -0.98 1.28
N LEU A 10 -7.13 -2.30 1.46
CA LEU A 10 -6.06 -3.04 2.09
C LEU A 10 -5.26 -3.75 1.01
N ILE A 11 -3.97 -3.45 0.95
CA ILE A 11 -3.03 -4.01 -0.02
C ILE A 11 -2.03 -4.88 0.72
N LEU A 12 -2.05 -6.18 0.43
CA LEU A 12 -1.03 -7.11 0.87
C LEU A 12 0.01 -7.28 -0.25
N ARG A 13 1.25 -6.95 0.07
CA ARG A 13 2.43 -7.20 -0.76
C ARG A 13 3.24 -8.30 -0.10
N GLU A 14 2.90 -9.54 -0.45
CA GLU A 14 3.66 -10.72 -0.02
C GLU A 14 4.84 -10.91 -0.96
N LEU A 15 6.03 -11.08 -0.40
CA LEU A 15 7.25 -11.34 -1.15
C LEU A 15 7.52 -12.86 -1.11
N ASP A 16 7.87 -13.46 -2.25
CA ASP A 16 8.30 -14.87 -2.34
C ASP A 16 9.61 -15.17 -1.55
N GLY A 17 10.27 -14.14 -1.03
CA GLY A 17 11.46 -14.24 -0.19
C GLY A 17 11.50 -13.11 0.83
N THR A 18 12.65 -12.89 1.43
CA THR A 18 12.82 -11.81 2.40
C THR A 18 13.75 -10.73 1.89
N ILE A 19 13.38 -9.47 2.07
CA ILE A 19 14.23 -8.31 1.77
C ILE A 19 14.87 -7.75 3.03
N THR A 20 15.93 -6.97 2.84
CA THR A 20 16.57 -6.22 3.92
C THR A 20 15.77 -4.98 4.30
N ARG A 21 16.08 -4.38 5.45
CA ARG A 21 15.48 -3.10 5.86
C ARG A 21 15.81 -1.97 4.88
N GLU A 22 17.00 -1.99 4.29
CA GLU A 22 17.46 -1.00 3.31
C GLU A 22 16.61 -1.09 2.03
N GLU A 23 16.40 -2.30 1.51
CA GLU A 23 15.53 -2.51 0.34
C GLU A 23 14.08 -2.11 0.62
N LEU A 24 13.59 -2.34 1.84
CA LEU A 24 12.27 -1.89 2.26
C LEU A 24 12.17 -0.35 2.26
N ASP A 25 13.21 0.35 2.70
CA ASP A 25 13.26 1.82 2.71
C ASP A 25 13.28 2.40 1.28
N GLU A 26 14.02 1.75 0.37
CA GLU A 26 13.98 2.08 -1.06
C GLU A 26 12.59 1.85 -1.66
N ALA A 27 11.93 0.73 -1.32
CA ALA A 27 10.56 0.44 -1.75
C ALA A 27 9.56 1.47 -1.19
N ALA A 28 9.70 1.85 0.08
CA ALA A 28 8.87 2.89 0.69
C ALA A 28 9.07 4.25 0.00
N THR A 29 10.32 4.58 -0.35
CA THR A 29 10.65 5.80 -1.09
C THR A 29 10.02 5.80 -2.49
N GLN A 30 10.14 4.70 -3.23
CA GLN A 30 9.50 4.54 -4.56
C GLN A 30 7.98 4.65 -4.48
N SER A 31 7.38 4.03 -3.46
CA SER A 31 5.96 4.18 -3.18
C SER A 31 5.57 5.62 -2.79
N GLY A 32 6.45 6.38 -2.14
CA GLY A 32 6.20 7.80 -1.85
C GLY A 32 6.11 8.61 -3.13
N THR A 33 7.12 8.47 -3.99
CA THR A 33 7.21 9.17 -5.28
C THR A 33 6.00 8.89 -6.16
N ALA A 34 5.59 7.63 -6.30
CA ALA A 34 4.44 7.26 -7.13
C ALA A 34 3.12 7.88 -6.63
N LEU A 35 2.94 8.03 -5.31
CA LEU A 35 1.78 8.75 -4.75
C LEU A 35 1.83 10.24 -5.05
N GLU A 36 3.01 10.85 -5.05
CA GLU A 36 3.17 12.27 -5.40
C GLU A 36 2.84 12.52 -6.86
N GLU A 37 3.29 11.65 -7.77
CA GLU A 37 2.95 11.72 -9.19
C GLU A 37 1.44 11.59 -9.41
N LEU A 38 0.82 10.55 -8.82
CA LEU A 38 -0.63 10.32 -8.90
C LEU A 38 -1.45 11.51 -8.39
N ARG A 39 -1.05 12.10 -7.26
CA ARG A 39 -1.71 13.31 -6.74
C ARG A 39 -1.52 14.52 -7.65
N GLY A 40 -0.41 14.60 -8.37
CA GLY A 40 -0.18 15.61 -9.40
C GLY A 40 -1.10 15.46 -10.63
N GLU A 41 -1.57 14.24 -10.89
CA GLU A 41 -2.51 13.91 -11.98
C GLU A 41 -3.99 14.02 -11.57
N ASP A 42 -4.27 14.60 -10.39
CA ASP A 42 -5.60 14.70 -9.77
C ASP A 42 -6.23 13.34 -9.42
N VAL A 43 -5.42 12.27 -9.33
CA VAL A 43 -5.90 10.96 -8.86
C VAL A 43 -6.11 11.01 -7.35
N GLY A 44 -7.34 10.68 -6.93
CA GLY A 44 -7.75 10.57 -5.55
C GLY A 44 -7.16 9.34 -4.89
N ILE A 45 -5.90 9.43 -4.46
CA ILE A 45 -5.24 8.39 -3.68
C ILE A 45 -4.49 8.97 -2.48
N ARG A 46 -4.54 8.24 -1.37
CA ARG A 46 -3.95 8.64 -0.10
C ARG A 46 -3.41 7.42 0.65
N TRP A 47 -2.19 7.55 1.15
CA TRP A 47 -1.63 6.60 2.10
C TRP A 47 -2.17 6.88 3.51
N VAL A 48 -2.62 5.83 4.21
CA VAL A 48 -3.11 5.91 5.59
C VAL A 48 -2.08 5.37 6.57
N ASP A 49 -1.72 4.09 6.41
CA ASP A 49 -0.70 3.42 7.23
C ASP A 49 -0.10 2.23 6.48
N SER A 50 1.07 1.77 6.91
CA SER A 50 1.74 0.58 6.37
C SER A 50 2.41 -0.22 7.47
N GLU A 51 2.01 -1.47 7.59
CA GLU A 51 2.61 -2.45 8.48
C GLU A 51 3.64 -3.29 7.72
N VAL A 52 4.75 -3.58 8.39
CA VAL A 52 5.82 -4.43 7.85
C VAL A 52 5.64 -5.84 8.38
N LEU A 53 5.54 -6.80 7.47
CA LEU A 53 5.47 -8.21 7.82
C LEU A 53 6.89 -8.74 7.94
N THR A 54 7.26 -9.23 9.12
CA THR A 54 8.58 -9.84 9.36
C THR A 54 8.45 -11.31 9.71
N ASP A 55 9.39 -12.11 9.22
CA ASP A 55 9.56 -13.51 9.59
C ASP A 55 10.18 -13.66 11.00
N ASP A 56 10.24 -14.89 11.52
CA ASP A 56 10.81 -15.22 12.84
C ASP A 56 12.27 -14.74 12.99
N GLU A 57 13.02 -14.70 11.89
CA GLU A 57 14.39 -14.19 11.83
C GLU A 57 14.48 -12.64 11.71
N GLY A 58 13.35 -11.92 11.79
CA GLY A 58 13.28 -10.46 11.73
C GLY A 58 13.50 -9.85 10.34
N ARG A 59 13.53 -10.69 9.29
CA ARG A 59 13.64 -10.25 7.90
C ARG A 59 12.26 -9.89 7.35
N VAL A 60 12.21 -8.96 6.40
CA VAL A 60 10.95 -8.46 5.85
C VAL A 60 10.39 -9.47 4.84
N ALA A 61 9.28 -10.12 5.18
CA ALA A 61 8.55 -11.05 4.32
C ALA A 61 7.49 -10.34 3.45
N GLY A 62 7.16 -9.09 3.76
CA GLY A 62 6.20 -8.32 2.99
C GLY A 62 5.75 -7.04 3.67
N THR A 63 4.77 -6.39 3.08
CA THR A 63 4.11 -5.20 3.65
C THR A 63 2.61 -5.30 3.52
N PHE A 64 1.90 -4.77 4.50
CA PHE A 64 0.47 -4.62 4.49
C PHE A 64 0.15 -3.13 4.57
N CYS A 65 -0.40 -2.59 3.50
CA CYS A 65 -0.62 -1.16 3.39
C CYS A 65 -2.11 -0.84 3.35
N HIS A 66 -2.51 0.17 4.10
CA HIS A 66 -3.84 0.74 4.06
C HIS A 66 -3.80 2.05 3.27
N TYR A 67 -4.57 2.08 2.19
CA TYR A 67 -4.75 3.25 1.34
C TYR A 67 -6.21 3.64 1.27
N GLN A 68 -6.45 4.91 0.99
CA GLN A 68 -7.75 5.43 0.60
C GLN A 68 -7.65 5.86 -0.86
N ALA A 69 -8.57 5.40 -1.71
CA ALA A 69 -8.56 5.74 -3.12
C ALA A 69 -9.97 5.90 -3.68
N GLU A 70 -10.11 6.65 -4.77
CA GLU A 70 -11.39 6.80 -5.48
C GLU A 70 -11.91 5.44 -5.96
N ASP A 71 -11.01 4.56 -6.40
CA ASP A 71 -11.31 3.21 -6.82
C ASP A 71 -10.09 2.27 -6.79
N GLU A 72 -10.35 0.98 -7.04
CA GLU A 72 -9.33 -0.06 -7.08
C GLU A 72 -8.30 0.19 -8.21
N ASN A 73 -8.69 0.90 -9.28
CA ASN A 73 -7.79 1.18 -10.40
C ASN A 73 -6.68 2.15 -9.97
N ALA A 74 -7.01 3.21 -9.22
CA ALA A 74 -6.01 4.12 -8.66
C ALA A 74 -4.96 3.40 -7.81
N VAL A 75 -5.38 2.42 -6.98
CA VAL A 75 -4.47 1.60 -6.18
C VAL A 75 -3.58 0.71 -7.05
N ARG A 76 -4.13 0.11 -8.12
CA ARG A 76 -3.34 -0.68 -9.06
C ARG A 76 -2.33 0.18 -9.82
N GLU A 77 -2.74 1.37 -10.24
CA GLU A 77 -1.88 2.32 -10.94
C GLU A 77 -0.71 2.78 -10.04
N HIS A 78 -0.98 2.97 -8.75
CA HIS A 78 0.03 3.22 -7.73
C HIS A 78 1.04 2.07 -7.63
N ALA A 79 0.55 0.84 -7.54
CA ALA A 79 1.40 -0.35 -7.47
C ALA A 79 2.31 -0.51 -8.72
N ASP A 80 1.76 -0.24 -9.91
CA ASP A 80 2.49 -0.32 -11.19
C ASP A 80 3.58 0.75 -11.27
N ARG A 81 3.24 2.02 -10.98
CA ARG A 81 4.22 3.13 -10.98
C ARG A 81 5.31 2.95 -9.92
N ALA A 82 4.94 2.47 -8.73
CA ALA A 82 5.90 2.20 -7.67
C ALA A 82 6.79 0.98 -7.94
N ASN A 83 6.50 0.20 -9.00
CA ASN A 83 7.13 -1.09 -9.28
C ASN A 83 7.02 -2.09 -8.11
N LEU A 84 5.95 -1.97 -7.32
CA LEU A 84 5.69 -2.79 -6.15
C LEU A 84 4.45 -3.65 -6.39
N PRO A 85 4.61 -4.95 -6.69
CA PRO A 85 3.47 -5.81 -7.01
C PRO A 85 2.51 -5.88 -5.81
N ALA A 86 1.26 -5.48 -6.05
CA ALA A 86 0.17 -5.64 -5.10
C ALA A 86 -0.41 -7.06 -5.23
N THR A 87 0.15 -8.01 -4.47
CA THR A 87 -0.25 -9.43 -4.51
C THR A 87 -1.75 -9.60 -4.26
N LYS A 88 -2.32 -8.78 -3.37
CA LYS A 88 -3.76 -8.75 -3.11
C LYS A 88 -4.22 -7.34 -2.78
N ILE A 89 -5.31 -6.92 -3.41
CA ILE A 89 -6.02 -5.68 -3.11
C ILE A 89 -7.43 -6.07 -2.67
N THR A 90 -7.92 -5.49 -1.58
CA THR A 90 -9.28 -5.74 -1.11
C THR A 90 -9.86 -4.51 -0.44
N HIS A 91 -11.19 -4.40 -0.43
CA HIS A 91 -11.87 -3.33 0.29
C HIS A 91 -11.81 -3.58 1.80
N ARG A 92 -11.55 -2.53 2.58
CA ARG A 92 -11.62 -2.59 4.04
C ARG A 92 -13.08 -2.67 4.47
N GLY A 93 -13.46 -3.78 5.08
CA GLY A 93 -14.74 -3.92 5.76
C GLY A 93 -14.75 -3.25 7.14
N GLU A 94 -15.89 -3.32 7.83
CA GLU A 94 -15.99 -2.85 9.22
C GLU A 94 -15.03 -3.64 10.13
N PRO A 95 -14.20 -2.96 10.94
CA PRO A 95 -13.35 -3.64 11.89
C PRO A 95 -14.21 -4.39 12.92
N LEU A 96 -13.88 -5.65 13.16
CA LEU A 96 -14.50 -6.41 14.24
C LEU A 96 -13.98 -5.85 15.57
N GLY A 97 -14.89 -5.55 16.51
CA GLY A 97 -14.51 -5.18 17.88
C GLY A 97 -13.81 -6.35 18.56
N GLY A 98 -12.51 -6.21 18.82
CA GLY A 98 -11.74 -7.19 19.59
C GLY A 98 -12.09 -7.13 21.08
N GLU A 99 -12.13 -8.29 21.73
CA GLU A 99 -12.31 -8.45 23.18
C GLU A 99 -11.12 -7.91 24.00
#